data_AF-A0ABD5JNI2-F1
#
_entry.id   AF-A0ABD5JNI2-F1
#
_cell.length_a   1.000
_cell.length_b   1.000
_cell.length_c   1.000
_cell.angle_alpha   90.00
_cell.angle_beta   90.00
_cell.angle_gamma   90.00
#
_symmetry.space_group_name_H-M   'P 1'
#
loop_
_entity.id
_entity.type
_entity.pdbx_description
1 polymer ?
#
loop_
_entity_poly.entity_id
_entity_poly.type
_entity_poly.pdbx_seq_one_letter_code
_entity_poly.pdbx_strand_id
1 'polypeptide(L)'
;MVQFFAVHWFVESAWARPYSWARNNISDLGNAHCALQSDPEPRYVCSPEHAAMNASFIALGTLLVVGIALTGALWRRGSASTVTRFLLAGAGVGFVLAGLAPADVHENQHVLGALLIMGTGNIGLLLAGARLAENVSGPLRRLTTLLGITALTAFGLFLSGHYLGLGMGGMERVAAFPLLAWALVVGSRGLLPQKTRTPGTTPEMPIARTPQGQ
;
A
#
# COMPACT_ATOMS: atom_id res chain seq x y z
N MET A 1 2.12 -6.29 5.27
CA MET A 1 0.97 -6.73 4.44
C MET A 1 0.37 -8.01 4.97
N VAL A 2 1.09 -9.14 5.01
CA VAL A 2 0.55 -10.42 5.52
C VAL A 2 -0.04 -10.29 6.93
N GLN A 3 0.71 -9.67 7.86
CA GLN A 3 0.25 -9.45 9.23
C GLN A 3 -1.09 -8.69 9.29
N PHE A 4 -1.27 -7.69 8.42
CA PHE A 4 -2.45 -6.85 8.40
C PHE A 4 -3.71 -7.68 8.08
N PHE A 5 -3.65 -8.50 7.02
CA PHE A 5 -4.79 -9.34 6.64
C PHE A 5 -5.06 -10.46 7.65
N ALA A 6 -4.03 -11.02 8.27
CA ALA A 6 -4.20 -12.02 9.33
C ALA A 6 -4.89 -11.43 10.57
N VAL A 7 -4.45 -10.24 11.01
CA VAL A 7 -5.07 -9.54 12.14
C VAL A 7 -6.47 -9.05 11.77
N HIS A 8 -6.68 -8.52 10.56
CA HIS A 8 -8.01 -8.13 10.08
C HIS A 8 -9.00 -9.29 10.15
N TRP A 9 -8.63 -10.48 9.66
CA TRP A 9 -9.44 -11.69 9.75
C TRP A 9 -9.71 -12.12 11.19
N PHE A 10 -8.68 -12.08 12.05
CA PHE A 10 -8.82 -12.41 13.47
C PHE A 10 -9.82 -11.46 14.16
N VAL A 11 -9.62 -10.15 14.03
CA VAL A 11 -10.44 -9.14 14.70
C VAL A 11 -11.88 -9.20 14.20
N GLU A 12 -12.12 -9.31 12.90
CA GLU A 12 -13.48 -9.37 12.37
C GLU A 12 -14.22 -10.65 12.80
N SER A 13 -13.50 -11.77 12.99
CA SER A 13 -14.09 -13.02 13.48
C SER A 13 -14.52 -12.95 14.95
N ALA A 14 -13.98 -12.01 15.72
CA ALA A 14 -14.31 -11.81 17.12
C ALA A 14 -15.59 -10.97 17.33
N TRP A 15 -16.16 -10.40 16.28
CA TRP A 15 -17.36 -9.56 16.38
C TRP A 15 -18.60 -10.41 16.70
N ALA A 16 -19.34 -10.02 17.75
CA ALA A 16 -20.58 -10.71 18.13
C ALA A 16 -21.69 -10.57 17.06
N ARG A 17 -21.74 -9.42 16.38
CA ARG A 17 -22.56 -9.24 15.16
C ARG A 17 -21.62 -9.34 13.96
N PRO A 18 -21.89 -10.22 12.97
CA PRO A 18 -20.95 -10.46 11.89
C PRO A 18 -20.53 -9.15 11.18
N TYR A 19 -19.22 -8.95 11.10
CA TYR A 19 -18.61 -7.85 10.38
C TYR A 19 -18.95 -7.91 8.89
N SER A 20 -19.38 -6.80 8.30
CA SER A 20 -19.76 -6.73 6.89
C SER A 20 -18.72 -5.97 6.08
N TRP A 21 -18.05 -6.65 5.15
CA TRP A 21 -17.07 -6.01 4.26
C TRP A 21 -17.66 -4.92 3.37
N ALA A 22 -18.97 -4.96 3.11
CA ALA A 22 -19.67 -3.94 2.32
C ALA A 22 -20.08 -2.73 3.17
N ARG A 23 -20.52 -2.95 4.41
CA ARG A 23 -21.11 -1.88 5.26
C ARG A 23 -20.17 -1.31 6.31
N ASN A 24 -19.17 -2.08 6.74
CA ASN A 24 -18.24 -1.68 7.77
C ASN A 24 -16.92 -1.20 7.15
N ASN A 25 -16.47 -0.05 7.61
CA ASN A 25 -15.16 0.44 7.26
C ASN A 25 -14.09 -0.43 7.92
N ILE A 26 -12.92 -0.50 7.31
CA ILE A 26 -11.71 -1.10 7.85
C ILE A 26 -11.40 -0.46 9.21
N SER A 27 -11.59 0.86 9.33
CA SER A 27 -11.38 1.60 10.59
C SER A 27 -12.32 1.17 11.71
N ASP A 28 -13.51 0.64 11.42
CA ASP A 28 -14.44 0.15 12.44
C ASP A 28 -13.82 -0.98 13.29
N LEU A 29 -12.90 -1.75 12.70
CA LEU A 29 -12.15 -2.80 13.42
C LEU A 29 -11.23 -2.20 14.51
N GLY A 30 -10.88 -0.92 14.41
CA GLY A 30 -10.05 -0.19 15.37
C GLY A 30 -10.82 0.62 16.40
N ASN A 31 -12.16 0.67 16.34
CA ASN A 31 -12.96 1.49 17.27
C ASN A 31 -12.88 0.95 18.70
N ALA A 32 -12.62 1.85 19.66
CA ALA A 32 -12.40 1.51 21.06
C ALA A 32 -13.69 1.27 21.85
N HIS A 33 -14.80 1.89 21.44
CA HIS A 33 -16.08 1.79 22.11
C HIS A 33 -17.12 1.07 21.25
N CYS A 34 -18.03 0.36 21.92
CA CYS A 34 -19.19 -0.23 21.29
C CYS A 34 -20.34 0.79 21.23
N ALA A 35 -20.64 1.30 20.05
CA ALA A 35 -21.61 2.38 19.88
C ALA A 35 -22.31 2.32 18.50
N LEU A 36 -23.48 2.94 18.43
CA LEU A 36 -24.11 3.27 17.15
C LEU A 36 -23.37 4.46 16.54
N GLN A 37 -22.75 4.25 15.39
CA GLN A 37 -22.13 5.30 14.58
C GLN A 37 -23.18 5.85 13.64
N SER A 38 -23.50 7.14 13.75
CA SER A 38 -24.56 7.81 12.97
C SER A 38 -24.10 8.15 11.54
N ASP A 39 -22.82 8.50 11.40
CA ASP A 39 -22.23 9.01 10.17
C ASP A 39 -21.07 8.11 9.69
N PRO A 40 -20.72 8.16 8.39
CA PRO A 40 -21.52 8.74 7.30
C PRO A 40 -22.74 7.88 6.92
N GLU A 41 -22.82 6.63 7.40
CA GLU A 41 -24.03 5.81 7.37
C GLU A 41 -24.23 5.12 8.72
N PRO A 42 -25.48 5.06 9.22
CA PRO A 42 -25.81 4.43 10.49
C PRO A 42 -25.41 2.95 10.58
N ARG A 43 -24.54 2.62 11.53
CA ARG A 43 -24.14 1.22 11.80
C ARG A 43 -23.70 1.04 13.25
N TYR A 44 -24.04 -0.11 13.83
CA TYR A 44 -23.54 -0.47 15.16
C TYR A 44 -22.12 -1.05 15.01
N VAL A 45 -21.16 -0.45 15.69
CA VAL A 45 -19.76 -0.86 15.69
C VAL A 45 -19.37 -1.30 17.09
N CYS A 46 -18.75 -2.48 17.20
CA CYS A 46 -18.21 -3.00 18.44
C CYS A 46 -17.08 -3.97 18.09
N SER A 47 -15.84 -3.55 18.32
CA SER A 47 -14.63 -4.33 17.98
C SER A 47 -13.91 -4.76 19.26
N PRO A 48 -14.14 -6.00 19.75
CA PRO A 48 -13.55 -6.46 21.00
C PRO A 48 -12.01 -6.45 20.96
N GLU A 49 -11.44 -6.81 19.80
CA GLU A 49 -10.01 -6.93 19.57
C GLU A 49 -9.40 -5.67 18.90
N HIS A 50 -10.01 -4.50 19.12
CA HIS A 50 -9.57 -3.23 18.49
C HIS A 50 -8.11 -2.90 18.76
N ALA A 51 -7.58 -3.23 19.95
CA ALA A 51 -6.17 -3.01 20.28
C ALA A 51 -5.23 -3.78 19.33
N ALA A 52 -5.58 -5.01 18.96
CA ALA A 52 -4.82 -5.79 17.98
C ALA A 52 -4.88 -5.16 16.59
N MET A 53 -6.05 -4.68 16.16
CA MET A 53 -6.20 -4.00 14.88
C MET A 53 -5.39 -2.70 14.82
N ASN A 54 -5.45 -1.89 15.87
CA ASN A 54 -4.72 -0.62 15.96
C ASN A 54 -3.21 -0.85 15.99
N ALA A 55 -2.72 -1.84 16.74
CA ALA A 55 -1.33 -2.26 16.69
C ALA A 55 -0.92 -2.74 15.29
N SER A 56 -1.81 -3.45 14.58
CA SER A 56 -1.59 -3.87 13.20
C SER A 56 -1.51 -2.69 12.22
N PHE A 57 -2.35 -1.66 12.36
CA PHE A 57 -2.24 -0.42 11.57
C PHE A 57 -0.89 0.26 11.80
N ILE A 58 -0.46 0.39 13.06
CA ILE A 58 0.84 0.99 13.41
C ILE A 58 1.98 0.18 12.79
N ALA A 59 2.01 -1.13 13.01
CA ALA A 59 3.03 -2.01 12.45
C ALA A 59 3.04 -1.97 10.92
N LEU A 60 1.87 -1.97 10.28
CA LEU A 60 1.74 -1.83 8.82
C LEU A 60 2.37 -0.53 8.33
N GLY A 61 2.02 0.60 8.95
CA GLY A 61 2.51 1.91 8.59
C GLY A 61 4.03 2.04 8.76
N THR A 62 4.56 1.59 9.89
CA THR A 62 6.01 1.56 10.15
C THR A 62 6.75 0.71 9.12
N LEU A 63 6.27 -0.50 8.85
CA LEU A 63 6.89 -1.40 7.85
C LEU A 63 6.85 -0.80 6.45
N LEU A 64 5.78 -0.08 6.10
CA LEU A 64 5.68 0.59 4.80
C LEU A 64 6.72 1.72 4.68
N VAL A 65 6.86 2.59 5.70
CA VAL A 65 7.89 3.65 5.70
C VAL A 65 9.29 3.06 5.59
N VAL A 66 9.60 2.05 6.40
CA VAL A 66 10.89 1.37 6.37
C VAL A 66 11.13 0.72 5.00
N GLY A 67 10.13 0.04 4.44
CA GLY A 67 10.23 -0.56 3.11
C GLY A 67 10.52 0.46 2.02
N ILE A 68 9.83 1.61 2.02
CA ILE A 68 10.09 2.70 1.07
C ILE A 68 11.49 3.30 1.24
N ALA A 69 12.01 3.41 2.47
CA ALA A 69 13.37 3.86 2.73
C ALA A 69 14.41 2.88 2.17
N LEU A 70 14.23 1.58 2.41
CA LEU A 70 15.16 0.52 2.01
C LEU A 70 15.12 0.18 0.51
N THR A 71 14.02 0.46 -0.20
CA THR A 71 13.86 0.11 -1.62
C THR A 71 14.45 1.14 -2.59
N GLY A 72 15.39 1.99 -2.18
CA GLY A 72 15.94 3.07 -3.00
C GLY A 72 16.42 2.64 -4.40
N ALA A 73 17.00 1.44 -4.52
CA ALA A 73 17.49 0.90 -5.80
C ALA A 73 16.38 0.55 -6.81
N LEU A 74 15.12 0.43 -6.39
CA LEU A 74 13.98 0.14 -7.28
C LEU A 74 13.49 1.39 -8.03
N TRP A 75 14.02 2.56 -7.70
CA TRP A 75 13.55 3.84 -8.21
C TRP A 75 14.54 4.42 -9.23
N ARG A 76 14.01 5.14 -10.22
CA ARG A 76 14.82 6.02 -11.09
C ARG A 76 15.47 7.10 -10.23
N ARG A 77 16.64 7.58 -10.65
CA ARG A 77 17.27 8.77 -10.03
C ARG A 77 16.47 10.03 -10.36
N GLY A 78 16.52 11.02 -9.46
CA GLY A 78 15.93 12.35 -9.64
C GLY A 78 14.90 12.73 -8.59
N SER A 79 14.59 14.03 -8.49
CA SER A 79 13.68 14.60 -7.50
C SER A 79 12.27 14.04 -7.59
N ALA A 80 11.76 13.78 -8.81
CA ALA A 80 10.44 13.22 -9.01
C ALA A 80 10.25 11.86 -8.31
N SER A 81 11.25 10.97 -8.38
CA SER A 81 11.21 9.69 -7.67
C SER A 81 11.27 9.88 -6.16
N THR A 82 12.07 10.83 -5.68
CA THR A 82 12.14 11.19 -4.25
C THR A 82 10.78 11.67 -3.74
N VAL A 83 10.11 12.57 -4.48
CA VAL A 83 8.76 13.03 -4.15
C VAL A 83 7.78 11.87 -4.11
N THR A 84 7.79 10.99 -5.11
CA THR A 84 6.92 9.80 -5.13
C THR A 84 7.14 8.90 -3.91
N ARG A 85 8.39 8.70 -3.49
CA ARG A 85 8.70 7.95 -2.28
C ARG A 85 8.19 8.65 -1.02
N PHE A 86 8.33 9.97 -0.91
CA PHE A 86 7.77 10.71 0.23
C PHE A 86 6.24 10.63 0.28
N LEU A 87 5.55 10.69 -0.86
CA LEU A 87 4.10 10.52 -0.92
C LEU A 87 3.68 9.13 -0.41
N LEU A 88 4.38 8.07 -0.84
CA LEU A 88 4.14 6.70 -0.37
C LEU A 88 4.48 6.51 1.11
N ALA A 89 5.57 7.12 1.58
CA ALA A 89 5.90 7.13 3.00
C ALA A 89 4.83 7.88 3.83
N GLY A 90 4.22 8.91 3.25
CA GLY A 90 3.07 9.61 3.80
C GLY A 90 1.90 8.67 4.11
N ALA A 91 1.58 7.71 3.24
CA ALA A 91 0.58 6.68 3.56
C ALA A 91 0.98 5.80 4.75
N GLY A 92 2.27 5.46 4.86
CA GLY A 92 2.77 4.74 6.03
C GLY A 92 2.58 5.52 7.33
N VAL A 93 2.88 6.83 7.31
CA VAL A 93 2.57 7.73 8.43
C VAL A 93 1.06 7.79 8.70
N GLY A 94 0.25 7.83 7.66
CA GLY A 94 -1.21 7.82 7.78
C GLY A 94 -1.74 6.55 8.48
N PHE A 95 -1.21 5.37 8.17
CA PHE A 95 -1.55 4.13 8.88
C PHE A 95 -1.15 4.16 10.35
N VAL A 96 0.05 4.69 10.67
CA VAL A 96 0.46 4.88 12.07
C VAL A 96 -0.50 5.80 12.79
N LEU A 97 -0.87 6.93 12.16
CA LEU A 97 -1.79 7.89 12.74
C LEU A 97 -3.18 7.27 12.97
N ALA A 98 -3.72 6.55 11.99
CA ALA A 98 -5.01 5.88 12.10
C ALA A 98 -5.06 4.82 13.22
N GLY A 99 -3.95 4.12 13.46
CA GLY A 99 -3.85 3.16 14.57
C GLY A 99 -3.66 3.82 15.94
N LEU A 100 -2.97 4.96 16.01
CA LEU A 100 -2.82 5.73 17.26
C LEU A 100 -4.07 6.54 17.61
N ALA A 101 -4.86 6.89 16.61
CA ALA A 101 -6.08 7.69 16.73
C ALA A 101 -7.28 6.89 16.18
N PRO A 102 -7.90 6.02 17.01
CA PRO A 102 -9.16 5.36 16.67
C PRO A 102 -10.22 6.36 16.24
N ALA A 103 -11.03 6.01 15.24
CA ALA A 103 -11.98 6.94 14.61
C ALA A 103 -13.06 7.43 15.59
N ASP A 104 -13.47 6.59 16.54
CA ASP A 104 -14.48 6.93 17.55
C ASP A 104 -13.94 7.76 18.73
N VAL A 105 -12.62 7.92 18.84
CA VAL A 105 -11.98 8.66 19.95
C VAL A 105 -11.34 9.96 19.47
N HIS A 106 -10.63 9.91 18.35
CA HIS A 106 -9.84 11.02 17.81
C HIS A 106 -10.08 11.18 16.31
N GLU A 107 -11.34 11.46 15.94
CA GLU A 107 -11.81 11.49 14.56
C GLU A 107 -10.96 12.38 13.64
N ASN A 108 -10.63 13.61 14.04
CA ASN A 108 -9.86 14.53 13.19
C ASN A 108 -8.48 13.98 12.81
N GLN A 109 -7.77 13.38 13.77
CA GLN A 109 -6.47 12.74 13.55
C GLN A 109 -6.64 11.48 12.70
N HIS A 110 -7.70 10.71 12.91
CA HIS A 110 -8.02 9.55 12.09
C HIS A 110 -8.26 9.95 10.63
N VAL A 111 -9.09 10.98 10.39
CA VAL A 111 -9.39 11.51 9.06
C VAL A 111 -8.13 12.02 8.39
N LEU A 112 -7.25 12.74 9.10
CA LEU A 112 -5.94 13.12 8.57
C LEU A 112 -5.12 11.88 8.15
N GLY A 113 -5.12 10.83 8.97
CA GLY A 113 -4.50 9.55 8.64
C GLY A 113 -5.06 8.93 7.36
N ALA A 114 -6.39 8.88 7.24
CA ALA A 114 -7.09 8.39 6.06
C ALA A 114 -6.77 9.20 4.80
N LEU A 115 -6.71 10.54 4.88
CA LEU A 115 -6.30 11.43 3.79
C LEU A 115 -4.86 11.17 3.34
N LEU A 116 -3.94 10.90 4.28
CA LEU A 116 -2.56 10.55 3.96
C LEU A 116 -2.49 9.17 3.28
N ILE A 117 -3.27 8.19 3.74
CA ILE A 117 -3.33 6.84 3.13
C ILE A 117 -3.91 6.91 1.72
N MET A 118 -5.13 7.42 1.57
CA MET A 118 -5.92 7.29 0.35
C MET A 118 -5.78 8.48 -0.60
N GLY A 119 -5.41 9.65 -0.11
CA GLY A 119 -5.07 10.80 -0.95
C GLY A 119 -3.59 10.77 -1.33
N THR A 120 -2.73 11.13 -0.38
CA THR A 120 -1.28 11.27 -0.61
C THR A 120 -0.65 9.96 -1.09
N GLY A 121 -0.94 8.84 -0.43
CA GLY A 121 -0.46 7.52 -0.79
C GLY A 121 -0.80 7.09 -2.20
N ASN A 122 -2.07 7.25 -2.60
CA ASN A 122 -2.53 6.83 -3.92
C ASN A 122 -2.01 7.74 -5.03
N ILE A 123 -1.79 9.04 -4.78
CA ILE A 123 -1.02 9.91 -5.69
C ILE A 123 0.41 9.37 -5.84
N GLY A 124 1.05 9.00 -4.73
CA GLY A 124 2.35 8.33 -4.75
C GLY A 124 2.32 7.04 -5.59
N LEU A 125 1.32 6.20 -5.40
CA LEU A 125 1.16 4.94 -6.13
C LEU A 125 0.98 5.17 -7.64
N LEU A 126 0.14 6.13 -8.03
CA LEU A 126 -0.07 6.52 -9.42
C LEU A 126 1.26 6.90 -10.08
N LEU A 127 2.01 7.78 -9.42
CA LEU A 127 3.29 8.26 -9.93
C LEU A 127 4.35 7.15 -9.96
N ALA A 128 4.29 6.19 -9.03
CA ALA A 128 5.29 5.12 -8.92
C ALA A 128 5.47 4.32 -10.20
N GLY A 129 4.43 4.07 -10.99
CA GLY A 129 4.56 3.33 -12.25
C GLY A 129 5.52 3.98 -13.26
N ALA A 130 5.60 5.32 -13.26
CA ALA A 130 6.54 6.07 -14.09
C ALA A 130 7.93 6.24 -13.43
N ARG A 131 8.03 6.06 -12.11
CA ARG A 131 9.25 6.35 -11.33
C ARG A 131 10.04 5.10 -10.91
N LEU A 132 9.46 3.91 -11.05
CA LEU A 132 10.22 2.66 -10.95
C LEU A 132 11.32 2.59 -12.02
N ALA A 133 12.47 2.02 -11.64
CA ALA A 133 13.66 1.90 -12.48
C ALA A 133 13.42 1.06 -13.74
N GLU A 134 14.24 1.26 -14.78
CA GLU A 134 14.06 0.60 -16.08
C GLU A 134 14.30 -0.93 -16.03
N ASN A 135 15.00 -1.42 -15.01
CA ASN A 135 15.15 -2.86 -14.76
C ASN A 135 13.87 -3.50 -14.17
N VAL A 136 12.88 -2.70 -13.77
CA VAL A 136 11.56 -3.17 -13.38
C VAL A 136 10.71 -3.42 -14.63
N SER A 137 10.06 -4.57 -14.70
CA SER A 137 9.33 -4.98 -15.91
C SER A 137 8.22 -3.97 -16.28
N GLY A 138 8.10 -3.69 -17.58
CA GLY A 138 7.05 -2.82 -18.12
C GLY A 138 5.63 -3.17 -17.67
N PRO A 139 5.22 -4.46 -17.62
CA PRO A 139 3.93 -4.86 -17.08
C PRO A 139 3.69 -4.43 -15.63
N LEU A 140 4.70 -4.57 -14.74
CA LEU A 140 4.55 -4.17 -13.33
C LEU A 140 4.43 -2.66 -13.17
N ARG A 141 5.16 -1.90 -14.00
CA ARG A 141 5.04 -0.43 -14.06
C ARG A 141 3.63 0.01 -14.47
N ARG A 142 3.08 -0.61 -15.53
CA ARG A 142 1.70 -0.36 -15.98
C ARG A 142 0.68 -0.75 -14.90
N LEU A 143 0.82 -1.93 -14.30
CA LEU A 143 -0.03 -2.38 -13.21
C LEU A 143 -0.01 -1.39 -12.03
N THR A 144 1.17 -0.89 -11.66
CA THR A 144 1.32 0.12 -10.59
C THR A 144 0.52 1.38 -10.91
N THR A 145 0.63 1.91 -12.13
CA THR A 145 -0.16 3.07 -12.57
C THR A 145 -1.66 2.78 -12.55
N LEU A 146 -2.10 1.60 -13.02
CA LEU A 146 -3.51 1.21 -13.00
C LEU A 146 -4.05 1.10 -11.57
N LEU A 147 -3.30 0.49 -10.66
CA LEU A 147 -3.67 0.42 -9.23
C LEU A 147 -3.81 1.82 -8.62
N GLY A 148 -2.92 2.75 -8.96
CA GLY A 148 -3.00 4.15 -8.52
C GLY A 148 -4.24 4.88 -9.06
N ILE A 149 -4.56 4.70 -10.35
CA ILE A 149 -5.79 5.26 -10.95
C ILE A 149 -7.02 4.70 -10.23
N THR A 150 -7.12 3.38 -10.12
CA THR A 150 -8.25 2.71 -9.45
C THR A 150 -8.43 3.21 -8.02
N ALA A 151 -7.34 3.30 -7.24
CA ALA A 151 -7.41 3.71 -5.85
C ALA A 151 -7.82 5.19 -5.69
N LEU A 152 -7.32 6.09 -6.54
CA LEU A 152 -7.72 7.50 -6.53
C LEU A 152 -9.17 7.71 -6.97
N THR A 153 -9.61 7.00 -8.00
CA THR A 153 -11.01 7.05 -8.44
C THR A 153 -11.93 6.53 -7.34
N ALA A 154 -11.59 5.40 -6.71
CA ALA A 154 -12.32 4.86 -5.58
C ALA A 154 -12.34 5.81 -4.39
N PHE A 155 -11.23 6.48 -4.10
CA PHE A 155 -11.17 7.49 -3.04
C PHE A 155 -12.09 8.69 -3.32
N GLY A 156 -12.11 9.21 -4.55
CA GLY A 156 -13.06 10.28 -4.93
C GLY A 156 -14.52 9.84 -4.85
N LEU A 157 -14.82 8.60 -5.26
CA LEU A 157 -16.13 7.99 -5.12
C LEU A 157 -16.54 7.82 -3.64
N PHE A 158 -15.60 7.37 -2.80
CA PHE A 158 -15.80 7.25 -1.36
C PHE A 158 -16.14 8.59 -0.72
N LEU A 159 -15.36 9.64 -0.99
CA LEU A 159 -15.61 10.99 -0.47
C LEU A 159 -16.94 11.60 -0.93
N SER A 160 -17.42 11.19 -2.12
CA SER A 160 -18.70 11.67 -2.65
C SER A 160 -19.90 10.80 -2.26
N GLY A 161 -19.70 9.74 -1.48
CA GLY A 161 -20.77 8.82 -1.07
C GLY A 161 -21.28 7.88 -2.19
N HIS A 162 -20.57 7.77 -3.31
CA HIS A 162 -20.98 6.94 -4.45
C HIS A 162 -20.30 5.57 -4.40
N TYR A 163 -20.95 4.56 -3.82
CA TYR A 163 -20.31 3.26 -3.57
C TYR A 163 -20.47 2.21 -4.68
N LEU A 164 -21.22 2.50 -5.74
CA LEU A 164 -21.41 1.60 -6.90
C LEU A 164 -21.86 0.17 -6.54
N GLY A 165 -22.68 0.03 -5.49
CA GLY A 165 -23.15 -1.27 -5.00
C GLY A 165 -22.15 -2.06 -4.14
N LEU A 166 -20.93 -1.55 -3.94
CA LEU A 166 -19.93 -2.14 -3.04
C LEU A 166 -20.22 -1.85 -1.56
N GLY A 167 -21.03 -0.82 -1.29
CA GLY A 167 -21.22 -0.24 0.03
C GLY A 167 -20.02 0.59 0.48
N MET A 168 -20.20 1.37 1.55
CA MET A 168 -19.16 2.26 2.09
C MET A 168 -17.85 1.52 2.38
N GLY A 169 -17.92 0.43 3.14
CA GLY A 169 -16.77 -0.39 3.49
C GLY A 169 -16.12 -1.08 2.30
N GLY A 170 -16.92 -1.42 1.28
CA GLY A 170 -16.39 -2.00 0.04
C GLY A 170 -15.60 -0.97 -0.75
N MET A 171 -16.13 0.25 -0.89
CA MET A 171 -15.46 1.33 -1.61
C MET A 171 -14.17 1.78 -0.90
N GLU A 172 -14.18 1.86 0.44
CA GLU A 172 -12.98 2.14 1.23
C GLU A 172 -11.85 1.13 0.94
N ARG A 173 -12.19 -0.15 0.83
CA ARG A 173 -11.21 -1.20 0.49
C ARG A 173 -10.64 -1.02 -0.91
N VAL A 174 -11.45 -0.63 -1.89
CA VAL A 174 -10.94 -0.32 -3.24
C VAL A 174 -10.04 0.92 -3.20
N ALA A 175 -10.29 1.88 -2.31
CA ALA A 175 -9.43 3.03 -2.11
C ALA A 175 -8.11 2.71 -1.37
N ALA A 176 -8.09 1.72 -0.47
CA ALA A 176 -6.92 1.40 0.37
C ALA A 176 -6.07 0.21 -0.13
N PHE A 177 -6.70 -0.89 -0.53
CA PHE A 177 -6.01 -2.15 -0.80
C PHE A 177 -5.10 -2.15 -2.02
N PRO A 178 -5.32 -1.39 -3.11
CA PRO A 178 -4.38 -1.35 -4.23
C PRO A 178 -2.95 -0.97 -3.80
N LEU A 179 -2.81 -0.04 -2.85
CA LEU A 179 -1.52 0.35 -2.29
C LEU A 179 -0.87 -0.80 -1.50
N LEU A 180 -1.65 -1.51 -0.68
CA LEU A 180 -1.15 -2.66 0.10
C LEU A 180 -0.75 -3.83 -0.81
N ALA A 181 -1.57 -4.13 -1.83
CA ALA A 181 -1.29 -5.15 -2.82
C ALA A 181 -0.02 -4.82 -3.61
N TRP A 182 0.12 -3.57 -4.06
CA TRP A 182 1.34 -3.09 -4.71
C TRP A 182 2.57 -3.25 -3.81
N ALA A 183 2.49 -2.82 -2.55
CA ALA A 183 3.61 -2.92 -1.61
C ALA A 183 4.03 -4.37 -1.36
N LEU A 184 3.08 -5.32 -1.31
CA LEU A 184 3.38 -6.75 -1.21
C LEU A 184 4.11 -7.28 -2.45
N VAL A 185 3.63 -6.92 -3.65
CA VAL A 185 4.25 -7.35 -4.92
C VAL A 185 5.64 -6.76 -5.10
N VAL A 186 5.83 -5.49 -4.79
CA VAL A 186 7.14 -4.83 -4.91
C VAL A 186 8.11 -5.31 -3.82
N GLY A 187 7.63 -5.43 -2.58
CA GLY A 187 8.43 -5.90 -1.45
C GLY A 187 8.95 -7.32 -1.63
N SER A 188 8.13 -8.24 -2.14
CA SER A 188 8.56 -9.61 -2.44
C SER A 188 9.65 -9.68 -3.50
N ARG A 189 9.67 -8.78 -4.49
CA ARG A 189 10.74 -8.73 -5.50
C ARG A 189 12.05 -8.16 -4.97
N GLY A 190 11.99 -7.22 -4.02
CA GLY A 190 13.18 -6.67 -3.36
C GLY A 190 13.93 -7.72 -2.51
N LEU A 191 13.23 -8.74 -2.03
CA LEU A 191 13.80 -9.85 -1.25
C LEU A 191 14.38 -10.98 -2.13
N LEU A 192 14.01 -11.04 -3.42
CA LEU A 192 14.53 -12.09 -4.30
C LEU A 192 15.94 -11.72 -4.79
N PRO A 193 16.94 -12.60 -4.64
CA PRO A 193 18.28 -12.38 -5.16
C PRO A 193 18.23 -12.03 -6.65
N GLN A 194 18.71 -10.85 -7.02
CA GLN A 194 18.92 -10.57 -8.44
C GLN A 194 20.08 -11.45 -8.89
N LYS A 195 19.79 -12.43 -9.75
CA LYS A 195 20.81 -13.28 -10.37
C LYS A 195 21.80 -12.33 -11.04
N THR A 196 22.97 -12.16 -10.43
CA THR A 196 24.07 -11.40 -11.00
C THR A 196 24.36 -12.03 -12.34
N ARG A 197 24.08 -11.29 -13.43
CA ARG A 197 24.47 -11.72 -14.75
C ARG A 197 25.98 -11.66 -14.75
N THR A 198 26.64 -12.80 -14.56
CA THR A 198 28.09 -12.92 -14.66
C THR A 198 28.48 -12.28 -16.00
N PRO A 199 29.39 -11.28 -16.01
CA PRO A 199 29.92 -10.76 -17.26
C PRO A 199 30.45 -11.96 -18.05
N GLY A 200 29.83 -12.25 -19.19
CA GLY A 200 30.28 -13.31 -20.06
C GLY A 200 31.73 -13.02 -20.38
N THR A 201 32.60 -13.95 -19.99
CA THR A 201 33.98 -14.04 -20.48
C THR A 201 33.95 -13.83 -21.98
N THR A 202 34.52 -12.72 -22.43
CA THR A 202 34.76 -12.40 -23.83
C THR A 202 35.46 -13.61 -24.45
N PRO A 203 34.96 -14.20 -25.55
CA PRO A 203 35.70 -15.22 -26.27
C PRO A 203 37.01 -14.60 -26.75
N GLU A 204 38.13 -15.15 -26.31
CA GLU A 204 39.45 -14.79 -26.78
C GLU A 204 39.50 -15.08 -28.30
N MET A 205 39.58 -14.04 -29.13
CA MET A 205 39.73 -14.21 -30.57
C MET A 205 41.10 -14.85 -30.86
N PRO A 206 41.18 -15.95 -31.63
CA PRO A 206 42.45 -16.49 -32.06
C PRO A 206 43.18 -15.47 -32.94
N ILE A 207 44.35 -15.03 -32.48
CA ILE A 207 45.27 -14.22 -33.27
C ILE A 207 45.69 -15.05 -34.50
N ALA A 208 45.18 -14.67 -35.67
CA ALA A 208 45.64 -15.22 -36.94
C ALA A 208 47.13 -14.83 -37.12
N ARG A 209 48.01 -15.83 -37.05
CA ARG A 209 49.42 -15.66 -37.43
C ARG A 209 49.49 -15.52 -38.95
N THR A 210 49.90 -14.36 -39.44
CA THR A 210 50.40 -14.18 -40.80
C THR A 210 51.76 -14.88 -40.92
N PRO A 211 51.96 -15.81 -41.87
CA PRO A 211 53.30 -16.26 -42.22
C PRO A 211 54.01 -15.14 -42.97
N GLN A 212 55.12 -14.66 -42.41
CA GLN A 212 56.13 -13.93 -43.18
C GLN A 212 56.70 -14.86 -44.25
N GLY A 213 56.88 -14.31 -45.45
CA GLY A 213 57.18 -15.06 -46.66
C GLY A 213 58.54 -15.74 -46.72
N GLN A 214 58.62 -16.64 -47.71
CA GLN A 214 59.73 -16.88 -48.63
C GLN A 214 59.13 -17.50 -49.90
#